data_AF-M4VDD3-F1
#
_entry.id   AF-M4VDD3-F1
#
_cell.length_a   1.000
_cell.length_b   1.000
_cell.length_c   1.000
_cell.angle_alpha   90.00
_cell.angle_beta   90.00
_cell.angle_gamma   90.00
#
_symmetry.space_group_name_H-M   'P 1'
#
loop_
_entity.id
_entity.type
_entity.pdbx_description
1 polymer ?
#
loop_
_entity_poly.entity_id
_entity_poly.type
_entity_poly.pdbx_seq_one_letter_code
_entity_poly.pdbx_strand_id
1 'polypeptide(L)'
;MKLNAAFIWVGAVFLSAIAIFVYLIKTDSPDLKSQVPMRAFTSEVELTDTLMGHIAGPLQTSTAYWIGIEPGKSEQIPVVTQVVAQIKKQHPVAHIIVDFELRLSKEELALLQPSDVISLKEHLYDIGEKLQKLEQEKVSYILVTAAIYSTSILEKNPIDIVKKQYGLNPLTLSLAYFPLSSESEKDMVFPCKTADDHTGTAQWGCSIVNKSRFVRKQFIEDKEKPWTAFIDSSGPSDFILVLTKI
;
A
#
# COMPACT_ATOMS: atom_id res chain seq x y z
N MET A 1 21.27 35.25 43.45
CA MET A 1 21.94 34.08 42.82
C MET A 1 22.31 34.45 41.39
N LYS A 2 23.61 34.63 41.09
CA LYS A 2 24.07 34.79 39.70
C LYS A 2 24.14 33.39 39.10
N LEU A 3 23.18 33.03 38.24
CA LEU A 3 23.28 31.81 37.45
C LEU A 3 24.49 31.98 36.53
N ASN A 4 25.53 31.16 36.74
CA ASN A 4 26.76 31.25 35.94
C ASN A 4 26.42 31.02 34.47
N ALA A 5 26.82 31.95 33.60
CA ALA A 5 26.58 31.88 32.15
C ALA A 5 27.01 30.53 31.55
N ALA A 6 28.03 29.88 32.13
CA ALA A 6 28.47 28.53 31.78
C ALA A 6 27.36 27.46 31.88
N PHE A 7 26.49 27.51 32.89
CA PHE A 7 25.38 26.57 33.03
C PHE A 7 24.30 26.76 31.97
N ILE A 8 24.09 28.00 31.52
CA ILE A 8 23.13 28.32 30.45
C ILE A 8 23.64 27.80 29.11
N TRP A 9 24.93 27.94 28.83
CA TRP A 9 25.56 27.43 27.61
C TRP A 9 25.57 25.90 27.54
N VAL A 10 25.89 25.22 28.64
CA VAL A 10 25.87 23.74 28.69
C VAL A 10 24.45 23.19 28.51
N GLY A 11 23.45 23.83 29.13
CA GLY A 11 22.04 23.45 28.95
C GLY A 11 21.56 23.63 27.49
N ALA A 12 21.94 24.73 26.84
CA ALA A 12 21.57 24.99 25.44
C ALA A 12 22.19 23.98 24.46
N VAL A 13 23.47 23.61 24.66
CA VAL A 13 24.15 22.59 23.84
C VAL A 13 23.52 21.20 24.06
N PHE A 14 23.15 20.87 25.29
CA PHE A 14 22.51 19.59 25.59
C PHE A 14 21.11 19.48 24.97
N LEU A 15 20.31 20.54 25.04
CA LEU A 15 18.98 20.58 24.41
C LEU A 15 19.05 20.51 22.88
N SER A 16 20.03 21.17 22.27
CA SER A 16 20.24 21.11 20.82
C SER A 16 20.76 19.73 20.38
N ALA A 17 21.64 19.10 21.16
CA ALA A 17 22.05 17.72 20.91
C ALA A 17 20.89 16.73 21.04
N ILE A 18 19.99 16.89 22.01
CA ILE A 18 18.77 16.08 22.13
C ILE A 18 17.84 16.33 20.95
N ALA A 19 17.63 17.58 20.54
CA ALA A 19 16.78 17.90 19.39
C ALA A 19 17.32 17.28 18.10
N ILE A 20 18.64 17.34 17.89
CA ILE A 20 19.32 16.69 16.76
C ILE A 20 19.20 15.16 16.88
N PHE A 21 19.38 14.60 18.08
CA PHE A 21 19.26 13.15 18.31
C PHE A 21 17.83 12.64 18.07
N VAL A 22 16.81 13.35 18.54
CA VAL A 22 15.39 13.03 18.28
C VAL A 22 15.05 13.19 16.80
N TYR A 23 15.60 14.22 16.14
CA TYR A 23 15.46 14.41 14.69
C TYR A 23 16.13 13.28 13.90
N LEU A 24 17.31 12.81 14.32
CA LEU A 24 18.04 11.72 13.69
C LEU A 24 17.47 10.32 14.00
N ILE A 25 16.80 10.12 15.15
CA ILE A 25 16.12 8.85 15.51
C ILE A 25 14.73 8.74 14.89
N LYS A 26 14.12 9.84 14.46
CA LYS A 26 13.05 9.79 13.46
C LYS A 26 13.65 9.37 12.11
N THR A 27 14.19 8.16 12.04
CA THR A 27 14.18 7.40 10.79
C THR A 27 12.71 7.17 10.47
N ASP A 28 12.21 7.93 9.48
CA ASP A 28 10.84 7.97 8.95
C ASP A 28 10.40 6.63 8.31
N SER A 29 10.53 5.54 9.05
CA SER A 29 9.86 4.29 8.70
C SER A 29 8.38 4.47 9.03
N PRO A 30 7.46 4.30 8.06
CA PRO A 30 6.02 4.41 8.30
C PRO A 30 5.61 3.50 9.45
N ASP A 31 4.81 4.01 10.38
CA ASP A 31 4.27 3.21 11.49
C ASP A 31 3.20 2.24 10.95
N LEU A 32 3.64 1.03 10.57
CA LEU A 32 2.77 -0.03 10.07
C LEU A 32 2.06 -0.74 11.22
N LYS A 33 0.75 -0.55 11.31
CA LYS A 33 -0.10 -1.16 12.33
C LYS A 33 -0.73 -2.43 11.80
N SER A 34 -0.48 -3.55 12.47
CA SER A 34 -1.07 -4.83 12.07
C SER A 34 -2.57 -4.82 12.27
N GLN A 35 -3.30 -5.06 11.18
CA GLN A 35 -4.75 -5.22 11.16
C GLN A 35 -5.13 -6.70 11.18
N VAL A 36 -4.41 -7.50 10.41
CA VAL A 36 -4.52 -8.96 10.40
C VAL A 36 -3.11 -9.54 10.56
N PRO A 37 -2.84 -10.28 11.65
CA PRO A 37 -1.56 -10.94 11.80
C PRO A 37 -1.38 -11.99 10.70
N MET A 38 -0.12 -12.35 10.44
CA MET A 38 0.21 -13.33 9.43
C MET A 38 -0.47 -14.66 9.71
N ARG A 39 -1.12 -15.20 8.68
CA ARG A 39 -1.80 -16.49 8.72
C ARG A 39 -1.91 -17.09 7.33
N ALA A 40 -2.17 -18.40 7.29
CA ALA A 40 -2.42 -19.12 6.07
C ALA A 40 -3.93 -19.16 5.74
N PHE A 41 -4.28 -19.16 4.46
CA PHE A 41 -5.65 -19.14 3.93
C PHE A 41 -5.82 -20.26 2.89
N THR A 42 -7.01 -20.84 2.86
CA THR A 42 -7.38 -21.93 1.95
C THR A 42 -7.65 -21.45 0.53
N SER A 43 -8.03 -20.19 0.35
CA SER A 43 -8.44 -19.63 -0.94
C SER A 43 -8.31 -18.11 -0.98
N GLU A 44 -8.32 -17.56 -2.19
CA GLU A 44 -8.39 -16.12 -2.45
C GLU A 44 -9.68 -15.50 -1.90
N VAL A 45 -10.76 -16.30 -1.83
CA VAL A 45 -12.06 -15.89 -1.26
C VAL A 45 -11.94 -15.70 0.25
N GLU A 46 -11.40 -16.69 0.97
CA GLU A 46 -11.21 -16.59 2.43
C GLU A 46 -10.29 -15.41 2.80
N LEU A 47 -9.21 -15.23 2.03
CA LEU A 47 -8.30 -14.10 2.18
C LEU A 47 -9.03 -12.78 1.98
N THR A 48 -9.78 -12.64 0.88
CA THR A 48 -10.51 -11.42 0.56
C THR A 48 -11.59 -11.13 1.60
N ASP A 49 -12.39 -12.11 2.00
CA ASP A 49 -13.45 -11.91 2.98
C ASP A 49 -12.89 -11.43 4.33
N THR A 50 -11.73 -11.97 4.71
CA THR A 50 -10.99 -11.50 5.89
C THR A 50 -10.57 -10.05 5.74
N LEU A 51 -9.95 -9.70 4.61
CA LEU A 51 -9.57 -8.32 4.33
C LEU A 51 -10.78 -7.38 4.42
N MET A 52 -11.87 -7.73 3.75
CA MET A 52 -13.11 -6.94 3.72
C MET A 52 -13.70 -6.74 5.12
N GLY A 53 -13.63 -7.76 5.99
CA GLY A 53 -14.06 -7.65 7.38
C GLY A 53 -13.27 -6.62 8.18
N HIS A 54 -11.96 -6.50 7.93
CA HIS A 54 -11.09 -5.54 8.63
C HIS A 54 -11.15 -4.13 8.05
N ILE A 55 -11.47 -3.98 6.76
CA ILE A 55 -11.63 -2.66 6.12
C ILE A 55 -13.09 -2.20 6.04
N ALA A 56 -14.04 -2.93 6.62
CA ALA A 56 -15.48 -2.69 6.47
C ALA A 56 -15.91 -1.26 6.83
N GLY A 57 -15.36 -0.70 7.92
CA GLY A 57 -15.66 0.68 8.34
C GLY A 57 -15.25 1.73 7.30
N PRO A 58 -13.94 1.81 6.94
CA PRO A 58 -13.48 2.67 5.87
C PRO A 58 -14.18 2.43 4.53
N LEU A 59 -14.46 1.17 4.20
CA LEU A 59 -15.11 0.77 2.95
C LEU A 59 -16.52 1.35 2.81
N GLN A 60 -17.33 1.34 3.87
CA GLN A 60 -18.70 1.87 3.87
C GLN A 60 -18.78 3.39 3.65
N THR A 61 -17.71 4.11 3.99
CA THR A 61 -17.68 5.59 3.96
C THR A 61 -16.96 6.13 2.73
N SER A 62 -16.11 5.32 2.10
CA SER A 62 -15.41 5.71 0.88
C SER A 62 -16.27 5.43 -0.36
N THR A 63 -16.15 6.29 -1.37
CA THR A 63 -16.64 6.03 -2.74
C THR A 63 -15.49 5.89 -3.74
N ALA A 64 -14.25 5.99 -3.25
CA ALA A 64 -13.05 6.09 -4.04
C ALA A 64 -12.07 5.00 -3.58
N TYR A 65 -11.64 4.14 -4.50
CA TYR A 65 -10.81 2.98 -4.16
C TYR A 65 -9.59 2.93 -5.07
N TRP A 66 -8.41 2.75 -4.49
CA TRP A 66 -7.17 2.56 -5.23
C TRP A 66 -6.58 1.22 -4.84
N ILE A 67 -6.48 0.30 -5.81
CA ILE A 67 -5.97 -1.05 -5.59
C ILE A 67 -4.66 -1.20 -6.35
N GLY A 68 -3.59 -1.44 -5.61
CA GLY A 68 -2.24 -1.61 -6.11
C GLY A 68 -1.87 -3.06 -6.30
N ILE A 69 -1.39 -3.43 -7.48
CA ILE A 69 -0.81 -4.74 -7.78
C ILE A 69 0.71 -4.60 -7.88
N GLU A 70 1.46 -5.51 -7.29
CA GLU A 70 2.90 -5.57 -7.51
C GLU A 70 3.19 -6.04 -8.95
N PRO A 71 3.99 -5.30 -9.74
CA PRO A 71 4.27 -5.66 -11.13
C PRO A 71 4.85 -7.07 -11.27
N GLY A 72 4.35 -7.87 -12.21
CA GLY A 72 4.86 -9.22 -12.45
C GLY A 72 4.44 -10.28 -11.43
N LYS A 73 3.55 -9.95 -10.47
CA LYS A 73 2.95 -10.91 -9.52
C LYS A 73 1.52 -11.25 -9.95
N SER A 74 1.39 -12.04 -11.02
CA SER A 74 0.08 -12.42 -11.60
C SER A 74 -0.84 -13.14 -10.62
N GLU A 75 -0.28 -13.81 -9.61
CA GLU A 75 -1.02 -14.44 -8.53
C GLU A 75 -1.86 -13.45 -7.71
N GLN A 76 -1.55 -12.15 -7.74
CA GLN A 76 -2.34 -11.12 -7.08
C GLN A 76 -3.63 -10.77 -7.83
N ILE A 77 -3.72 -11.06 -9.13
CA ILE A 77 -4.87 -10.69 -9.97
C ILE A 77 -6.18 -11.36 -9.52
N PRO A 78 -6.20 -12.68 -9.21
CA PRO A 78 -7.39 -13.30 -8.64
C PRO A 78 -7.85 -12.65 -7.33
N VAL A 79 -6.93 -12.29 -6.44
CA VAL A 79 -7.25 -11.61 -5.17
C VAL A 79 -7.86 -10.23 -5.44
N VAL A 80 -7.23 -9.43 -6.31
CA VAL A 80 -7.76 -8.12 -6.69
C VAL A 80 -9.12 -8.23 -7.36
N THR A 81 -9.33 -9.24 -8.22
CA THR A 81 -10.63 -9.50 -8.85
C THR A 81 -11.71 -9.76 -7.79
N GLN A 82 -11.40 -10.54 -6.74
CA GLN A 82 -12.33 -10.76 -5.63
C GLN A 82 -12.60 -9.48 -4.83
N VAL A 83 -11.56 -8.68 -4.55
CA VAL A 83 -11.72 -7.38 -3.87
C VAL A 83 -12.64 -6.46 -4.67
N VAL A 84 -12.38 -6.30 -5.98
CA VAL A 84 -13.21 -5.50 -6.89
C VAL A 84 -14.65 -6.01 -6.89
N ALA A 85 -14.86 -7.32 -6.96
CA ALA A 85 -16.20 -7.91 -6.91
C ALA A 85 -16.92 -7.59 -5.58
N GLN A 86 -16.24 -7.66 -4.44
CA GLN A 86 -16.82 -7.32 -3.14
C GLN A 86 -17.13 -5.81 -3.03
N ILE A 87 -16.28 -4.93 -3.56
CA ILE A 87 -16.55 -3.49 -3.63
C ILE A 87 -17.80 -3.23 -4.50
N LYS A 88 -17.89 -3.85 -5.69
CA LYS A 88 -19.05 -3.70 -6.59
C LYS A 88 -20.36 -4.18 -5.98
N LYS A 89 -20.35 -5.18 -5.10
CA LYS A 89 -21.56 -5.62 -4.38
C LYS A 89 -22.11 -4.52 -3.48
N GLN A 90 -21.24 -3.68 -2.90
CA GLN A 90 -21.63 -2.55 -2.05
C GLN A 90 -21.91 -1.29 -2.88
N HIS A 91 -21.18 -1.10 -3.98
CA HIS A 91 -21.28 0.04 -4.88
C HIS A 91 -21.41 -0.42 -6.35
N PRO A 92 -22.62 -0.79 -6.82
CA PRO A 92 -22.83 -1.41 -8.13
C PRO A 92 -22.43 -0.56 -9.35
N VAL A 93 -22.30 0.76 -9.17
CA VAL A 93 -22.02 1.74 -10.24
C VAL A 93 -20.55 2.20 -10.20
N ALA A 94 -19.64 1.38 -9.67
CA ALA A 94 -18.23 1.72 -9.62
C ALA A 94 -17.62 1.81 -11.04
N HIS A 95 -17.13 2.99 -11.42
CA HIS A 95 -16.29 3.17 -12.61
C HIS A 95 -14.93 2.52 -12.38
N ILE A 96 -14.54 1.58 -13.24
CA ILE A 96 -13.30 0.83 -13.07
C ILE A 96 -12.27 1.36 -14.05
N ILE A 97 -11.18 1.90 -13.53
CA ILE A 97 -10.06 2.42 -14.28
C ILE A 97 -8.88 1.50 -14.04
N VAL A 98 -8.26 1.00 -15.09
CA VAL A 98 -7.08 0.13 -15.00
C VAL A 98 -5.88 0.85 -15.60
N ASP A 99 -4.78 0.85 -14.85
CA ASP A 99 -3.52 1.38 -15.31
C ASP A 99 -2.91 0.47 -16.40
N PHE A 100 -2.63 1.05 -17.56
CA PHE A 100 -1.99 0.38 -18.67
C PHE A 100 -0.60 -0.16 -18.31
N GLU A 101 0.11 0.49 -17.37
CA GLU A 101 1.45 0.06 -16.96
C GLU A 101 1.48 -1.32 -16.29
N LEU A 102 0.33 -1.81 -15.81
CA LEU A 102 0.21 -3.17 -15.28
C LEU A 102 0.41 -4.25 -16.34
N ARG A 103 0.25 -3.93 -17.62
CA ARG A 103 0.40 -4.85 -18.77
C ARG A 103 -0.38 -6.16 -18.61
N LEU A 104 -1.59 -6.06 -18.04
CA LEU A 104 -2.48 -7.20 -17.85
C LEU A 104 -2.85 -7.85 -19.19
N SER A 105 -3.00 -9.17 -19.19
CA SER A 105 -3.47 -9.92 -20.34
C SER A 105 -4.93 -9.55 -20.68
N LYS A 106 -5.40 -9.93 -21.87
CA LYS A 106 -6.80 -9.70 -22.26
C LYS A 106 -7.77 -10.43 -21.34
N GLU A 107 -7.39 -11.63 -20.91
CA GLU A 107 -8.17 -12.46 -19.98
C GLU A 107 -8.24 -11.79 -18.61
N GLU A 108 -7.11 -11.27 -18.09
CA GLU A 108 -7.06 -10.54 -16.83
C GLU A 108 -7.87 -9.25 -16.86
N LEU A 109 -7.79 -8.48 -17.95
CA LEU A 109 -8.63 -7.29 -18.15
C LEU A 109 -10.12 -7.65 -18.23
N ALA A 110 -10.47 -8.77 -18.87
CA ALA A 110 -11.85 -9.22 -18.96
C ALA A 110 -12.45 -9.57 -17.58
N LEU A 111 -11.63 -10.04 -16.64
CA LEU A 111 -12.07 -10.29 -15.26
C LEU A 111 -12.43 -9.00 -14.51
N LEU A 112 -11.66 -7.93 -14.74
CA LEU A 112 -11.87 -6.62 -14.09
C LEU A 112 -13.00 -5.81 -14.73
N GLN A 113 -13.26 -6.02 -16.03
CA GLN A 113 -14.24 -5.26 -16.83
C GLN A 113 -14.03 -3.73 -16.72
N PRO A 114 -12.84 -3.23 -17.10
CA PRO A 114 -12.53 -1.81 -17.01
C PRO A 114 -13.48 -0.97 -17.87
N SER A 115 -13.91 0.16 -17.31
CA SER A 115 -14.52 1.26 -18.06
C SER A 115 -13.48 2.01 -18.88
N ASP A 116 -12.26 2.12 -18.34
CA ASP A 116 -11.13 2.82 -18.96
C ASP A 116 -9.81 2.08 -18.71
N VAL A 117 -8.91 2.13 -19.70
CA VAL A 117 -7.52 1.68 -19.55
C VAL A 117 -6.60 2.83 -19.94
N ILE A 118 -5.78 3.31 -18.99
CA ILE A 118 -5.03 4.57 -19.14
C ILE A 118 -3.64 4.46 -18.51
N SER A 119 -2.67 5.22 -19.02
CA SER A 119 -1.32 5.29 -18.43
C SER A 119 -1.33 6.28 -17.25
N LEU A 120 -1.29 5.78 -16.00
CA LEU A 120 -1.35 6.65 -14.83
C LEU A 120 -0.13 7.59 -14.76
N LYS A 121 1.04 7.07 -15.12
CA LYS A 121 2.30 7.82 -15.09
C LYS A 121 2.33 8.98 -16.08
N GLU A 122 1.82 8.77 -17.29
CA GLU A 122 1.86 9.79 -18.36
C GLU A 122 0.72 10.80 -18.23
N HIS A 123 -0.42 10.39 -17.65
CA HIS A 123 -1.65 11.20 -17.59
C HIS A 123 -2.10 11.51 -16.16
N LEU A 124 -1.17 11.56 -15.19
CA LEU A 124 -1.51 11.70 -13.77
C LEU A 124 -2.43 12.90 -13.49
N TYR A 125 -2.16 14.05 -14.12
CA TYR A 125 -2.95 15.27 -13.90
C TYR A 125 -4.35 15.17 -14.52
N ASP A 126 -4.45 14.68 -15.76
CA ASP A 126 -5.74 14.45 -16.42
C ASP A 126 -6.61 13.46 -15.62
N ILE A 127 -5.97 12.45 -15.03
CA ILE A 127 -6.62 11.47 -14.16
C ILE A 127 -7.07 12.11 -12.86
N GLY A 128 -6.23 12.93 -12.23
CA GLY A 128 -6.59 13.66 -11.02
C GLY A 128 -7.86 14.51 -11.23
N GLU A 129 -7.93 15.24 -12.35
CA GLU A 129 -9.12 16.03 -12.71
C GLU A 129 -10.36 15.15 -12.95
N LYS A 130 -10.19 14.04 -13.69
CA LYS A 130 -11.28 13.09 -13.94
C LYS A 130 -11.81 12.47 -12.65
N LEU A 131 -10.93 12.03 -11.75
CA LEU A 131 -11.31 11.44 -10.47
C LEU A 131 -11.99 12.47 -9.56
N GLN A 132 -11.48 13.70 -9.53
CA GLN A 132 -12.11 14.79 -8.77
C GLN A 132 -13.54 15.06 -9.24
N LYS A 133 -13.77 15.04 -10.56
CA LYS A 133 -15.10 15.19 -11.13
C LYS A 133 -16.02 14.04 -10.71
N LEU A 134 -15.55 12.79 -10.73
CA LEU A 134 -16.33 11.64 -10.26
C LEU A 134 -16.74 11.78 -8.80
N GLU A 135 -15.85 12.23 -7.91
CA GLU A 135 -16.19 12.46 -6.49
C GLU A 135 -17.21 13.59 -6.31
N GLN A 136 -17.08 14.70 -7.07
CA GLN A 136 -18.04 15.80 -7.06
C GLN A 136 -19.44 15.35 -7.53
N GLU A 137 -19.49 14.44 -8.50
CA GLU A 137 -20.71 13.83 -9.02
C GLU A 137 -21.22 12.67 -8.14
N LYS A 138 -20.51 12.34 -7.05
CA LYS A 138 -20.79 11.21 -6.15
C LYS A 138 -20.82 9.86 -6.86
N VAL A 139 -20.03 9.73 -7.91
CA VAL A 139 -19.86 8.50 -8.67
C VAL A 139 -18.71 7.71 -8.06
N SER A 140 -19.00 6.48 -7.63
CA SER A 140 -17.96 5.61 -7.07
C SER A 140 -16.97 5.17 -8.15
N TYR A 141 -15.70 5.01 -7.80
CA TYR A 141 -14.69 4.51 -8.73
C TYR A 141 -13.65 3.61 -8.06
N ILE A 142 -13.08 2.72 -8.86
CA ILE A 142 -11.95 1.86 -8.50
C ILE A 142 -10.84 2.11 -9.52
N LEU A 143 -9.69 2.57 -9.04
CA LEU A 143 -8.45 2.64 -9.82
C LEU A 143 -7.57 1.43 -9.47
N VAL A 144 -7.31 0.57 -10.45
CA VAL A 144 -6.38 -0.56 -10.33
C VAL A 144 -5.06 -0.17 -10.97
N THR A 145 -3.98 -0.11 -10.20
CA THR A 145 -2.67 0.42 -10.64
C THR A 145 -1.51 -0.37 -10.01
N ALA A 146 -0.26 0.03 -10.26
CA ALA A 146 0.91 -0.54 -9.61
C ALA A 146 0.91 -0.22 -8.11
N ALA A 147 1.34 -1.16 -7.27
CA ALA A 147 1.36 -1.00 -5.81
C ALA A 147 2.16 0.22 -5.33
N ILE A 148 3.25 0.56 -6.03
CA ILE A 148 4.04 1.76 -5.74
C ILE A 148 3.29 3.08 -6.03
N TYR A 149 2.22 3.04 -6.82
CA TYR A 149 1.41 4.22 -7.14
C TYR A 149 0.20 4.38 -6.21
N SER A 150 -0.23 3.32 -5.53
CA SER A 150 -1.35 3.35 -4.58
C SER A 150 -0.93 3.47 -3.11
N THR A 151 0.35 3.25 -2.80
CA THR A 151 0.84 3.23 -1.41
C THR A 151 1.08 4.64 -0.85
N SER A 152 0.55 4.95 0.32
CA SER A 152 0.84 6.24 0.99
C SER A 152 2.18 6.28 1.73
N ILE A 153 2.97 5.20 1.66
CA ILE A 153 4.31 5.15 2.24
C ILE A 153 5.28 6.04 1.45
N LEU A 154 5.14 6.07 0.13
CA LEU A 154 6.08 6.77 -0.74
C LEU A 154 5.64 8.22 -0.93
N GLU A 155 6.51 9.16 -0.54
CA GLU A 155 6.26 10.57 -0.83
C GLU A 155 6.34 10.83 -2.34
N LYS A 156 5.54 11.79 -2.84
CA LYS A 156 5.53 12.25 -4.24
C LYS A 156 5.16 11.17 -5.27
N ASN A 157 4.65 10.03 -4.84
CA ASN A 157 4.08 9.06 -5.77
C ASN A 157 2.69 9.54 -6.26
N PRO A 158 2.09 8.86 -7.26
CA PRO A 158 0.80 9.25 -7.81
C PRO A 158 -0.31 9.48 -6.78
N ILE A 159 -0.49 8.60 -5.79
CA ILE A 159 -1.51 8.80 -4.76
C ILE A 159 -1.24 10.03 -3.89
N ASP A 160 0.01 10.30 -3.51
CA ASP A 160 0.38 11.47 -2.72
C ASP A 160 0.12 12.77 -3.50
N ILE A 161 0.45 12.78 -4.80
CA ILE A 161 0.18 13.90 -5.70
C ILE A 161 -1.33 14.15 -5.79
N VAL A 162 -2.11 13.09 -6.03
CA VAL A 162 -3.55 13.20 -6.20
C VAL A 162 -4.24 13.67 -4.92
N LYS A 163 -3.82 13.15 -3.75
CA LYS A 163 -4.29 13.60 -2.44
C LYS A 163 -4.02 15.09 -2.22
N LYS A 164 -2.80 15.55 -2.48
CA LYS A 164 -2.37 16.94 -2.20
C LYS A 164 -2.94 17.96 -3.18
N GLN A 165 -2.97 17.63 -4.48
CA GLN A 165 -3.34 18.60 -5.52
C GLN A 165 -4.84 18.64 -5.80
N TYR A 166 -5.52 17.50 -5.70
CA TYR A 166 -6.94 17.38 -6.05
C TYR A 166 -7.84 17.19 -4.83
N GLY A 167 -7.26 17.02 -3.63
CA GLY A 167 -8.01 16.83 -2.38
C GLY A 167 -8.72 15.48 -2.28
N LEU A 168 -8.38 14.51 -3.13
CA LEU A 168 -9.01 13.19 -3.13
C LEU A 168 -8.47 12.36 -1.97
N ASN A 169 -9.33 11.56 -1.34
CA ASN A 169 -8.92 10.72 -0.21
C ASN A 169 -9.43 9.29 -0.40
N PRO A 170 -8.95 8.57 -1.44
CA PRO A 170 -9.40 7.22 -1.70
C PRO A 170 -8.95 6.27 -0.58
N LEU A 171 -9.73 5.22 -0.39
CA LEU A 171 -9.31 4.03 0.34
C LEU A 171 -8.29 3.28 -0.51
N THR A 172 -7.08 3.12 0.00
CA THR A 172 -6.00 2.46 -0.71
C THR A 172 -5.76 1.05 -0.18
N LEU A 173 -5.54 0.11 -1.10
CA LEU A 173 -5.12 -1.25 -0.82
C LEU A 173 -3.94 -1.58 -1.72
N SER A 174 -2.73 -1.59 -1.17
CA SER A 174 -1.50 -1.88 -1.94
C SER A 174 -1.04 -3.30 -1.66
N LEU A 175 -0.96 -4.14 -2.70
CA LEU A 175 -0.50 -5.51 -2.57
C LEU A 175 1.03 -5.57 -2.67
N ALA A 176 1.62 -6.46 -1.89
CA ALA A 176 3.05 -6.75 -1.91
C ALA A 176 3.31 -8.25 -1.80
N TYR A 177 4.39 -8.72 -2.41
CA TYR A 177 4.89 -10.07 -2.28
C TYR A 177 5.43 -10.30 -0.87
N PHE A 178 5.06 -11.44 -0.29
CA PHE A 178 5.57 -11.92 0.97
C PHE A 178 6.78 -12.83 0.77
N PRO A 179 8.02 -12.40 1.08
CA PRO A 179 9.18 -13.28 1.01
C PRO A 179 9.19 -14.25 2.21
N LEU A 180 9.01 -15.55 1.93
CA LEU A 180 9.01 -16.63 2.92
C LEU A 180 10.40 -16.91 3.52
N SER A 181 11.46 -16.61 2.76
CA SER A 181 12.85 -16.83 3.15
C SER A 181 13.75 -15.66 2.73
N SER A 182 14.98 -15.63 3.28
CA SER A 182 15.98 -14.64 2.88
C SER A 182 16.41 -14.78 1.41
N GLU A 183 16.31 -15.99 0.83
CA GLU A 183 16.52 -16.19 -0.60
C GLU A 183 15.39 -15.54 -1.42
N SER A 184 14.13 -15.74 -1.03
CA SER A 184 12.96 -15.16 -1.74
C SER A 184 12.87 -13.63 -1.65
N GLU A 185 13.58 -12.99 -0.71
CA GLU A 185 13.71 -11.53 -0.68
C GLU A 185 14.36 -10.98 -1.97
N LYS A 186 15.13 -11.80 -2.68
CA LYS A 186 15.75 -11.42 -3.97
C LYS A 186 14.75 -11.39 -5.13
N ASP A 187 13.60 -12.05 -4.97
CA ASP A 187 12.54 -12.14 -5.98
C ASP A 187 11.50 -11.01 -5.84
N MET A 188 11.74 -10.08 -4.91
CA MET A 188 10.96 -8.87 -4.75
C MET A 188 11.25 -7.88 -5.88
N VAL A 189 10.19 -7.27 -6.40
CA VAL A 189 10.30 -6.25 -7.45
C VAL A 189 10.94 -4.99 -6.91
N PHE A 190 10.63 -4.66 -5.65
CA PHE A 190 11.13 -3.48 -4.95
C PHE A 190 12.10 -3.91 -3.85
N PRO A 191 13.42 -3.95 -4.14
CA PRO A 191 14.40 -4.39 -3.16
C PRO A 191 14.56 -3.36 -2.04
N CYS A 192 14.80 -3.83 -0.81
CA CYS A 192 15.23 -2.97 0.28
C CYS A 192 16.70 -2.56 0.09
N LYS A 193 16.95 -1.35 -0.43
CA LYS A 193 18.29 -0.79 -0.64
C LYS A 193 18.48 0.47 0.22
N THR A 194 19.38 0.42 1.18
CA THR A 194 19.63 1.55 2.11
C THR A 194 20.72 2.51 1.66
N ALA A 195 21.57 2.12 0.70
CA ALA A 195 22.76 2.90 0.32
C ALA A 195 22.63 3.62 -1.03
N ASP A 196 21.62 3.32 -1.85
CA ASP A 196 21.51 3.86 -3.22
C ASP A 196 20.09 3.67 -3.82
N ASP A 197 19.13 4.51 -3.39
CA ASP A 197 17.75 4.46 -3.89
C ASP A 197 17.50 5.46 -5.03
N HIS A 198 17.98 5.13 -6.23
CA HIS A 198 17.70 5.92 -7.44
C HIS A 198 16.23 5.88 -7.88
N THR A 199 15.48 4.87 -7.42
CA THR A 199 14.09 4.63 -7.83
C THR A 199 13.07 5.32 -6.94
N GLY A 200 13.45 5.73 -5.73
CA GLY A 200 12.54 6.26 -4.71
C GLY A 200 11.57 5.21 -4.16
N THR A 201 11.88 3.92 -4.28
CA THR A 201 11.00 2.81 -3.84
C THR A 201 11.58 2.01 -2.68
N ALA A 202 12.79 2.34 -2.22
CA ALA A 202 13.45 1.57 -1.17
C ALA A 202 12.67 1.64 0.15
N GLN A 203 12.00 2.75 0.46
CA GLN A 203 11.16 2.85 1.66
C GLN A 203 10.02 1.82 1.65
N TRP A 204 9.35 1.65 0.50
CA TRP A 204 8.34 0.59 0.31
C TRP A 204 8.97 -0.80 0.48
N GLY A 205 10.02 -1.10 -0.27
CA GLY A 205 10.69 -2.40 -0.22
C GLY A 205 11.20 -2.76 1.18
N CYS A 206 11.81 -1.81 1.88
CA CYS A 206 12.32 -2.00 3.23
C CYS A 206 11.19 -2.18 4.26
N SER A 207 10.09 -1.45 4.15
CA SER A 207 8.93 -1.66 5.02
C SER A 207 8.39 -3.09 4.89
N ILE A 208 8.23 -3.58 3.65
CA ILE A 208 7.76 -4.95 3.40
C ILE A 208 8.77 -5.99 3.91
N VAL A 209 10.06 -5.88 3.58
CA VAL A 209 11.09 -6.84 4.01
C VAL A 209 11.22 -6.89 5.53
N ASN A 210 11.32 -5.73 6.19
CA ASN A 210 11.52 -5.67 7.64
C ASN A 210 10.32 -6.28 8.37
N LYS A 211 9.10 -5.97 7.92
CA LYS A 211 7.91 -6.58 8.50
C LYS A 211 7.86 -8.08 8.23
N SER A 212 8.20 -8.51 7.01
CA SER A 212 8.20 -9.92 6.62
C SER A 212 9.17 -10.75 7.45
N ARG A 213 10.39 -10.24 7.69
CA ARG A 213 11.39 -10.87 8.57
C ARG A 213 10.93 -11.01 10.02
N PHE A 214 10.12 -10.06 10.50
CA PHE A 214 9.56 -10.13 11.85
C PHE A 214 8.46 -11.19 11.94
N VAL A 215 7.50 -11.19 11.03
CA VAL A 215 6.35 -12.09 11.09
C VAL A 215 6.67 -13.52 10.66
N ARG A 216 7.63 -13.74 9.73
CA ARG A 216 8.00 -15.10 9.26
C ARG A 216 8.41 -16.05 10.39
N LYS A 217 8.90 -15.53 11.51
CA LYS A 217 9.25 -16.36 12.69
C LYS A 217 8.04 -17.07 13.31
N GLN A 218 6.84 -16.56 13.04
CA GLN A 218 5.57 -17.11 13.49
C GLN A 218 4.94 -18.02 12.42
N PHE A 219 5.61 -18.20 11.27
CA PHE A 219 5.05 -18.92 10.14
C PHE A 219 5.23 -20.41 10.33
N ILE A 220 4.12 -21.13 10.19
CA ILE A 220 4.10 -22.58 10.13
C ILE A 220 3.49 -22.92 8.78
N GLU A 221 4.27 -23.57 7.93
CA GLU A 221 3.81 -23.99 6.61
C GLU A 221 2.65 -24.98 6.75
N ASP A 222 1.55 -24.68 6.06
CA ASP A 222 0.36 -25.50 6.01
C ASP A 222 0.07 -25.82 4.54
N LYS A 223 0.36 -27.07 4.15
CA LYS A 223 0.24 -27.52 2.75
C LYS A 223 -1.20 -27.54 2.24
N GLU A 224 -2.18 -27.48 3.13
CA GLU A 224 -3.60 -27.42 2.76
C GLU A 224 -4.05 -25.96 2.51
N LYS A 225 -3.19 -24.98 2.81
CA LYS A 225 -3.49 -23.55 2.69
C LYS A 225 -2.49 -22.87 1.75
N PRO A 226 -2.82 -22.75 0.46
CA PRO A 226 -1.89 -22.27 -0.55
C PRO A 226 -1.55 -20.79 -0.42
N TRP A 227 -2.23 -20.04 0.43
CA TRP A 227 -2.00 -18.60 0.59
C TRP A 227 -1.45 -18.30 1.97
N THR A 228 -0.43 -17.46 2.04
CA THR A 228 0.01 -16.84 3.31
C THR A 228 0.00 -15.35 3.15
N ALA A 229 -0.66 -14.66 4.08
CA ALA A 229 -0.76 -13.21 4.04
C ALA A 229 -0.85 -12.57 5.43
N PHE A 230 -0.54 -11.28 5.48
CA PHE A 230 -0.87 -10.39 6.59
C PHE A 230 -1.37 -9.05 6.03
N ILE A 231 -2.10 -8.30 6.87
CA ILE A 231 -2.61 -6.99 6.50
C ILE A 231 -2.13 -5.98 7.53
N ASP A 232 -1.48 -4.93 7.04
CA ASP A 232 -1.07 -3.77 7.82
C ASP A 232 -1.81 -2.52 7.32
N SER A 233 -1.84 -1.49 8.16
CA SER A 233 -2.25 -0.15 7.75
C SER A 233 -1.15 0.87 8.02
N SER A 234 -0.97 1.79 7.07
CA SER A 234 -0.10 2.98 7.23
C SER A 234 -0.91 4.25 7.54
N GLY A 235 -2.24 4.14 7.55
CA GLY A 235 -3.17 5.24 7.82
C GLY A 235 -4.61 4.73 7.96
N PRO A 236 -5.58 5.59 8.30
CA PRO A 236 -6.98 5.20 8.49
C PRO A 236 -7.64 4.59 7.24
N SER A 237 -7.19 5.03 6.06
CA SER A 237 -7.70 4.58 4.75
C SER A 237 -6.59 4.00 3.88
N ASP A 238 -5.46 3.60 4.47
CA ASP A 238 -4.30 3.11 3.72
C ASP A 238 -3.88 1.73 4.22
N PHE A 239 -4.16 0.71 3.41
CA PHE A 239 -3.97 -0.69 3.73
C PHE A 239 -2.93 -1.33 2.82
N ILE A 240 -2.18 -2.27 3.39
CA ILE A 240 -1.15 -3.04 2.71
C ILE A 240 -1.45 -4.50 2.94
N LEU A 241 -1.72 -5.22 1.85
CA LEU A 241 -1.90 -6.67 1.88
C LEU A 241 -0.60 -7.31 1.38
N VAL A 242 0.13 -7.95 2.28
CA VAL A 242 1.37 -8.64 1.94
C VAL A 242 1.05 -10.12 1.85
N LEU A 243 1.25 -10.73 0.68
CA LEU A 243 0.81 -12.10 0.41
C LEU A 243 1.78 -12.86 -0.49
N THR A 244 1.74 -14.18 -0.38
CA THR A 244 2.37 -15.10 -1.34
C THR A 244 1.51 -16.35 -1.49
N LYS A 245 1.61 -16.97 -2.66
CA LYS A 245 1.14 -18.32 -2.88
C LYS A 245 2.28 -19.32 -2.60
N ILE A 246 1.98 -20.40 -1.89
CA ILE A 246 2.89 -21.51 -1.53
C ILE A 246 2.65 -22.68 -2.46
#